data_AF-A0AA39ZZB1-F1
#
_entry.id   AF-A0AA39ZZB1-F1
#
_cell.length_a   1.000
_cell.length_b   1.000
_cell.length_c   1.000
_cell.angle_alpha   90.00
_cell.angle_beta   90.00
_cell.angle_gamma   90.00
#
_symmetry.space_group_name_H-M   'P 1'
#
loop_
_entity.id
_entity.type
_entity.pdbx_description
1 polymer ?
#
loop_
_entity_poly.entity_id
_entity_poly.type
_entity_poly.pdbx_seq_one_letter_code
_entity_poly.pdbx_strand_id
1 'polypeptide(L)'
;MYRFKAGLKYPLRRLVVTGTDTPENFSLLFGSQQIPDGHAETRKEVFMAAETPAGSPMAAMGGFYDQGCPRWSPRPASEEEEKEIQKQVEFSRTFSSFLRPP
;
A
#
# COMPACT_ATOMS: atom_id res chain seq x y z
N MET A 1 21.67 -2.71 5.75
CA MET A 1 20.57 -2.14 6.57
C MET A 1 19.22 -2.25 5.84
N TYR A 2 18.81 -3.46 5.43
CA TYR A 2 17.56 -3.69 4.66
C TYR A 2 16.56 -4.61 5.38
N ARG A 3 16.99 -5.30 6.45
CA ARG A 3 16.16 -6.29 7.16
C ARG A 3 15.06 -5.68 8.03
N PHE A 4 15.25 -4.45 8.52
CA PHE A 4 14.28 -3.78 9.40
C PHE A 4 13.06 -3.24 8.63
N LYS A 5 13.27 -2.69 7.42
CA LYS A 5 12.18 -2.15 6.57
C LYS A 5 11.21 -3.24 6.09
N ALA A 6 11.72 -4.43 5.77
CA ALA A 6 10.87 -5.56 5.42
C ALA A 6 10.05 -6.09 6.62
N GLY A 7 10.60 -5.99 7.84
CA GLY A 7 9.93 -6.44 9.07
C GLY A 7 8.70 -5.61 9.44
N LEU A 8 8.73 -4.29 9.20
CA LEU A 8 7.61 -3.39 9.52
C LEU A 8 6.53 -3.37 8.44
N LYS A 9 6.84 -3.79 7.20
CA LYS A 9 5.91 -3.74 6.07
C LYS A 9 4.64 -4.56 6.31
N TYR A 10 4.79 -5.79 6.81
CA TYR A 10 3.65 -6.67 7.11
C TYR A 10 2.66 -6.08 8.13
N PRO A 11 3.08 -5.73 9.35
CA PRO A 11 2.14 -5.23 10.35
C PRO A 11 1.59 -3.85 9.99
N LEU A 12 2.38 -2.98 9.33
CA LEU A 12 1.91 -1.69 8.83
C LEU A 12 0.87 -1.84 7.71
N ARG A 13 1.14 -2.71 6.72
CA ARG A 13 0.21 -2.98 5.63
C ARG A 13 -1.09 -3.59 6.12
N ARG A 14 -1.03 -4.44 7.14
CA ARG A 14 -2.24 -4.98 7.76
C ARG A 14 -3.14 -3.87 8.29
N LEU A 15 -2.60 -2.92 9.07
CA LEU A 15 -3.36 -1.79 9.58
C LEU A 15 -4.01 -0.98 8.45
N VAL A 16 -3.26 -0.73 7.38
CA VAL A 16 -3.76 0.02 6.21
C VAL A 16 -4.89 -0.74 5.51
N VAL A 17 -4.69 -2.03 5.20
CA VAL A 17 -5.65 -2.86 4.47
C VAL A 17 -6.95 -3.04 5.25
N THR A 18 -6.89 -3.10 6.58
CA THR A 18 -8.10 -3.18 7.43
C THR A 18 -8.73 -1.83 7.76
N GLY A 19 -8.10 -0.73 7.34
CA GLY A 19 -8.55 0.65 7.61
C GLY A 19 -8.40 1.06 9.07
N THR A 20 -7.47 0.45 9.78
CA THR A 20 -7.22 0.63 11.21
C THR A 20 -5.86 1.29 11.48
N ASP A 21 -5.32 2.00 10.49
CA ASP A 21 -4.07 2.76 10.56
C ASP A 21 -4.26 4.08 11.32
N THR A 22 -4.57 3.98 12.63
CA THR A 22 -4.83 5.10 13.54
C THR A 22 -3.68 5.27 14.56
N PRO A 23 -3.51 6.47 15.17
CA PRO A 23 -2.49 6.69 16.20
C PRO A 23 -2.56 5.70 17.37
N GLU A 24 -3.77 5.29 17.77
CA GLU A 24 -3.98 4.32 18.85
C GLU A 24 -3.42 2.95 18.48
N ASN A 25 -3.69 2.48 17.25
CA ASN A 25 -3.19 1.19 16.79
C ASN A 25 -1.70 1.22 16.49
N PHE A 26 -1.15 2.37 16.06
CA PHE A 26 0.30 2.55 16.00
C PHE A 26 0.94 2.48 17.37
N SER A 27 0.31 3.08 18.39
CA SER A 27 0.78 2.99 19.78
C SER A 27 0.78 1.55 20.28
N LEU A 28 -0.26 0.78 19.99
CA LEU A 28 -0.34 -0.64 20.38
C LEU A 28 0.72 -1.50 19.69
N LEU A 29 0.99 -1.25 18.42
CA LEU A 29 1.84 -2.10 17.59
C LEU A 29 3.33 -1.73 17.66
N PHE A 30 3.63 -0.44 17.80
CA PHE A 30 4.98 0.11 17.73
C PHE A 30 5.42 0.78 19.04
N GLY A 31 4.56 0.87 20.05
CA GLY A 31 4.85 1.54 21.32
C GLY A 31 4.90 3.07 21.23
N SER A 32 4.40 3.65 20.12
CA SER A 32 4.41 5.09 19.88
C SER A 32 3.20 5.52 19.06
N GLN A 33 2.63 6.68 19.39
CA GLN A 33 1.58 7.31 18.58
C GLN A 33 2.13 7.96 17.30
N GLN A 34 3.46 8.03 17.16
CA GLN A 34 4.07 8.55 15.94
C GLN A 34 3.80 7.61 14.77
N ILE A 35 3.39 8.21 13.65
CA ILE A 35 3.19 7.50 12.40
C ILE A 35 4.55 6.97 11.93
N PRO A 36 4.72 5.65 11.70
CA PRO A 36 6.00 5.09 11.28
C PRO A 36 6.44 5.58 9.90
N ASP A 37 7.75 5.74 9.73
CA ASP A 37 8.37 5.95 8.42
C ASP A 37 7.98 4.81 7.47
N GLY A 38 7.32 5.15 6.36
CA GLY A 38 6.83 4.19 5.37
C GLY A 38 5.31 3.94 5.41
N HIS A 39 4.56 4.54 6.35
CA HIS A 39 3.09 4.45 6.35
C HIS A 39 2.47 5.03 5.08
N ALA A 40 2.88 6.24 4.67
CA ALA A 40 2.39 6.88 3.45
C ALA A 40 2.69 6.04 2.20
N GLU A 41 3.90 5.49 2.09
CA GLU A 41 4.29 4.60 1.00
C GLU A 41 3.44 3.32 0.99
N THR A 42 3.21 2.73 2.17
CA THR A 42 2.37 1.54 2.31
C THR A 42 0.92 1.81 1.90
N ARG A 43 0.37 2.97 2.29
CA ARG A 43 -0.97 3.40 1.85
C ARG A 43 -1.06 3.51 0.35
N LYS A 44 -0.07 4.17 -0.26
CA LYS A 44 0.02 4.32 -1.71
C LYS A 44 0.09 2.97 -2.43
N GLU A 45 0.89 2.03 -1.94
CA GLU A 45 0.97 0.67 -2.49
C GLU A 45 -0.37 -0.07 -2.39
N VAL A 46 -1.10 0.06 -1.28
CA VAL A 46 -2.42 -0.59 -1.11
C VAL A 46 -3.43 -0.02 -2.10
N PHE A 47 -3.44 1.30 -2.29
CA PHE A 47 -4.35 1.92 -3.26
C PHE A 47 -4.00 1.59 -4.71
N MET A 48 -2.71 1.62 -5.07
CA MET A 48 -2.28 1.18 -6.39
C MET A 48 -2.64 -0.29 -6.64
N ALA A 49 -2.51 -1.15 -5.63
CA ALA A 49 -2.89 -2.56 -5.75
C ALA A 49 -4.40 -2.74 -6.04
N ALA A 50 -5.27 -1.86 -5.53
CA ALA A 50 -6.70 -1.89 -5.82
C ALA A 50 -7.00 -1.54 -7.29
N GLU A 51 -6.22 -0.64 -7.89
CA GLU A 51 -6.35 -0.23 -9.31
C GLU A 51 -5.64 -1.19 -10.29
N THR A 52 -4.86 -2.14 -9.76
CA THR A 52 -4.00 -2.98 -10.57
C THR A 52 -4.75 -4.23 -11.06
N PRO A 53 -4.66 -4.58 -12.36
CA PRO A 53 -5.29 -5.79 -12.88
C PRO A 53 -4.83 -7.06 -12.15
N ALA A 54 -5.79 -7.97 -11.92
CA ALA A 54 -5.52 -9.30 -11.41
C ALA A 54 -4.51 -10.03 -12.30
N GLY A 55 -3.58 -10.77 -11.67
CA GLY A 55 -2.52 -11.51 -12.37
C GLY A 55 -1.26 -10.70 -12.70
N SER A 56 -1.24 -9.38 -12.45
CA SER A 56 0.03 -8.64 -12.52
C SER A 56 0.98 -9.03 -11.37
N PRO A 57 2.31 -8.87 -11.54
CA PRO A 57 3.26 -9.09 -10.45
C PRO A 57 2.95 -8.26 -9.20
N MET A 58 2.46 -7.03 -9.36
CA MET A 58 2.13 -6.15 -8.24
C MET A 58 0.89 -6.63 -7.47
N ALA A 59 -0.13 -7.12 -8.17
CA ALA A 59 -1.29 -7.75 -7.54
C ALA A 59 -0.90 -9.03 -6.77
N ALA A 60 -0.01 -9.86 -7.34
CA ALA A 60 0.49 -11.06 -6.67
C ALA A 60 1.29 -10.74 -5.41
N MET A 61 2.18 -9.74 -5.47
CA MET A 61 2.94 -9.26 -4.30
C MET A 61 2.02 -8.67 -3.22
N GLY A 62 1.00 -7.90 -3.60
CA GLY A 62 -0.01 -7.40 -2.67
C GLY A 62 -0.72 -8.53 -1.94
N GLY A 63 -1.23 -9.52 -2.69
CA GLY A 63 -1.90 -10.69 -2.13
C GLY A 63 -1.01 -11.51 -1.19
N PHE A 64 0.29 -11.61 -1.46
CA PHE A 64 1.25 -12.27 -0.55
C PHE A 64 1.34 -11.55 0.80
N TYR A 65 1.44 -10.22 0.81
CA TYR A 65 1.48 -9.46 2.07
C TYR A 65 0.13 -9.43 2.80
N ASP A 66 -0.96 -9.53 2.06
CA ASP A 66 -2.32 -9.46 2.58
C ASP A 66 -2.86 -10.83 3.01
N GLN A 67 -2.04 -11.88 2.89
CA GLN A 67 -2.43 -13.23 3.29
C GLN A 67 -2.88 -13.26 4.76
N GLY A 68 -4.03 -13.90 5.00
CA GLY A 68 -4.67 -13.99 6.32
C GLY A 68 -5.30 -12.67 6.79
N CYS A 69 -5.53 -11.68 5.91
CA CYS A 69 -6.22 -10.44 6.28
C CYS A 69 -7.70 -10.80 6.48
N PRO A 70 -8.33 -10.43 7.61
CA PRO A 70 -9.73 -10.78 7.84
C PRO A 70 -10.65 -10.06 6.86
N ARG A 71 -10.24 -8.89 6.37
CA ARG A 71 -10.97 -8.08 5.39
C ARG A 71 -10.02 -7.13 4.67
N TRP A 72 -10.40 -6.76 3.45
CA TRP A 72 -9.80 -5.66 2.71
C TRP A 72 -10.79 -4.48 2.73
N SER A 73 -10.52 -3.51 3.57
CA SER A 73 -11.36 -2.34 3.83
C SER A 73 -10.49 -1.12 4.18
N PRO A 74 -9.64 -0.65 3.25
CA PRO A 74 -8.77 0.46 3.55
C PRO A 74 -9.62 1.73 3.72
N ARG A 75 -9.22 2.62 4.62
CA ARG A 75 -9.89 3.92 4.75
C ARG A 75 -9.78 4.69 3.42
N PRO A 76 -10.79 5.50 3.03
CA PRO A 76 -10.73 6.30 1.80
C PRO A 76 -9.44 7.11 1.70
N ALA A 77 -8.99 7.32 0.47
CA ALA A 77 -7.85 8.17 0.18
C ALA A 77 -8.20 9.63 0.50
N SER A 78 -7.23 10.42 0.97
CA SER A 78 -7.37 11.88 0.99
C SER A 78 -7.25 12.46 -0.42
N GLU A 79 -7.66 13.72 -0.61
CA GLU A 79 -7.50 14.39 -1.91
C GLU A 79 -6.03 14.42 -2.39
N GLU A 80 -5.07 14.58 -1.48
CA GLU A 80 -3.65 14.53 -1.83
C GLU A 80 -3.22 13.12 -2.25
N GLU A 81 -3.66 12.10 -1.51
CA GLU A 81 -3.38 10.70 -1.83
C GLU A 81 -3.95 10.33 -3.21
N GLU A 82 -5.20 10.72 -3.49
CA GLU A 82 -5.85 10.49 -4.79
C GLU A 82 -5.08 11.12 -5.96
N LYS A 83 -4.67 12.38 -5.81
CA LYS A 83 -3.87 13.08 -6.84
C LYS A 83 -2.56 12.36 -7.12
N GLU A 84 -1.87 11.90 -6.08
CA GLU A 84 -0.63 11.15 -6.24
C GLU A 84 -0.83 9.77 -6.90
N ILE A 85 -1.89 9.06 -6.52
CA ILE A 85 -2.22 7.75 -7.08
C ILE A 85 -2.57 7.90 -8.55
N GLN A 86 -3.42 8.86 -8.91
CA GLN A 86 -3.80 9.13 -10.30
C GLN A 86 -2.58 9.43 -11.17
N LYS A 87 -1.69 10.32 -10.71
CA LYS A 87 -0.45 10.64 -11.41
C LYS A 87 0.42 9.39 -11.67
N GLN A 88 0.49 8.49 -10.69
CA GLN A 88 1.29 7.28 -10.81
C GLN A 88 0.63 6.22 -11.70
N VAL A 89 -0.69 6.06 -11.62
CA VAL A 89 -1.47 5.18 -12.51
C VAL A 89 -1.35 5.63 -13.96
N GLU A 90 -1.49 6.93 -14.23
CA GLU A 90 -1.32 7.48 -15.58
C GLU A 90 0.09 7.26 -16.12
N PHE A 91 1.11 7.51 -15.29
CA PHE A 91 2.49 7.25 -15.65
C PHE A 91 2.72 5.76 -15.96
N SER A 92 2.22 4.86 -15.12
CA SER A 92 2.34 3.41 -15.34
C SER A 92 1.62 2.95 -16.61
N ARG A 93 0.44 3.51 -16.93
CA ARG A 93 -0.28 3.22 -18.18
C ARG A 93 0.52 3.67 -19.39
N THR A 94 1.04 4.90 -19.37
CA THR A 94 1.84 5.48 -20.46
C THR A 94 3.16 4.72 -20.66
N PHE A 95 3.82 4.37 -19.57
CA PHE A 95 5.07 3.61 -19.62
C PHE A 95 4.84 2.18 -20.13
N SER A 96 3.75 1.53 -19.71
CA SER A 96 3.41 0.19 -20.19
C SER A 96 3.06 0.16 -21.67
N SER A 97 2.44 1.21 -22.23
CA SER A 97 2.18 1.28 -23.67
C SER A 97 3.45 1.46 -24.48
N PHE A 98 4.43 2.20 -23.95
CA PHE A 98 5.74 2.38 -24.58
C PHE A 98 6.56 1.07 -24.64
N LEU A 99 6.42 0.20 -23.63
CA LEU A 99 7.16 -1.07 -23.55
C LEU A 99 6.54 -2.23 -24.34
N ARG A 100 5.30 -2.11 -24.85
CA ARG A 100 4.75 -3.10 -25.78
C ARG A 100 5.15 -2.72 -27.20
N PRO A 101 5.93 -3.56 -27.92
CA PRO A 101 6.13 -3.35 -29.35
C PRO A 101 4.79 -3.53 -30.10
N PRO A 102 4.66 -2.94 -31.30
CA PRO A 102 3.46 -3.08 -32.15
C PRO A 102 3.13 -4.53 -32.50
#